data_AF-A0A2K0T088-F1
#
_entry.id   AF-A0A2K0T088-F1
#
_cell.length_a   1.000
_cell.length_b   1.000
_cell.length_c   1.000
_cell.angle_alpha   90.00
_cell.angle_beta   90.00
_cell.angle_gamma   90.00
#
_symmetry.space_group_name_H-M   'P 1'
#
loop_
_entity.id
_entity.type
_entity.pdbx_description
1 polymer ?
#
loop_
_entity_poly.entity_id
_entity_poly.type
_entity_poly.pdbx_seq_one_letter_code
_entity_poly.pdbx_strand_id
1 'polypeptide(L)' 'MDNVKRCNDDQGRPQKLVQEALNVTYTYDDTSRLSTSSAQKEEGISLATHLTYDDFGRETGKPASKGNETLYELSQT' A
#
# COMPACT_ATOMS: atom_id res chain seq x y z
N MET A 1 11.55 21.23 5.11
CA MET A 1 11.56 20.34 3.93
C MET A 1 11.65 18.93 4.47
N ASP A 2 10.57 18.17 4.37
CA ASP A 2 10.55 16.81 4.91
C ASP A 2 11.35 15.90 3.97
N ASN A 3 12.37 15.24 4.52
CA ASN A 3 13.26 14.36 3.76
C ASN A 3 12.56 13.01 3.49
N VAL A 4 11.89 12.92 2.34
CA VAL A 4 11.30 11.66 1.86
C VAL A 4 12.33 10.85 1.07
N LYS A 5 12.63 9.63 1.51
CA LYS A 5 13.50 8.68 0.80
C LYS A 5 12.65 7.64 0.07
N ARG A 6 13.02 7.28 -1.17
CA ARG A 6 12.30 6.28 -2.00
C ARG A 6 13.28 5.22 -2.51
N CYS A 7 12.81 3.99 -2.58
CA CYS A 7 13.46 2.86 -3.21
C CYS A 7 12.46 2.22 -4.18
N ASN A 8 12.93 1.88 -5.38
CA ASN A 8 12.15 1.26 -6.43
C ASN A 8 12.66 -0.16 -6.70
N ASP A 9 11.80 -1.02 -7.23
CA ASP A 9 12.18 -2.33 -7.75
C ASP A 9 12.83 -2.24 -9.15
N ASP A 10 13.21 -3.38 -9.72
CA ASP A 10 13.85 -3.47 -11.04
C ASP A 10 12.98 -2.99 -12.21
N GLN A 11 11.66 -2.87 -12.00
CA GLN A 11 10.72 -2.34 -12.98
C GLN A 11 10.48 -0.82 -12.78
N GLY A 12 11.20 -0.20 -11.84
CA GLY A 12 11.06 1.21 -11.51
C GLY A 12 9.82 1.54 -10.68
N ARG A 13 9.08 0.54 -10.18
CA ARG A 13 7.90 0.74 -9.35
C ARG A 13 8.32 1.03 -7.90
N PRO A 14 7.62 1.91 -7.16
CA PRO A 14 7.92 2.16 -5.76
C PRO A 14 7.89 0.87 -4.92
N GLN A 15 8.99 0.53 -4.26
CA GLN A 15 9.05 -0.62 -3.36
C GLN A 15 8.94 -0.16 -1.89
N LYS A 16 9.59 0.96 -1.56
CA LYS A 16 9.59 1.52 -0.21
C LYS A 16 9.68 3.06 -0.22
N LEU A 17 8.95 3.69 0.69
CA LEU A 17 9.03 5.10 1.02
C LEU A 17 9.30 5.26 2.52
N VAL A 18 10.20 6.17 2.89
CA VAL A 18 10.49 6.52 4.29
C VAL A 18 10.36 8.02 4.46
N GLN A 19 9.52 8.44 5.40
CA GLN A 19 9.38 9.82 5.83
C GLN A 19 9.39 9.86 7.36
N GLU A 20 10.47 10.38 7.94
CA GLU A 20 10.70 10.35 9.39
C GLU A 20 10.57 8.91 9.94
N ALA A 21 9.71 8.69 10.95
CA ALA A 21 9.44 7.38 11.55
C ALA A 21 8.43 6.53 10.76
N LEU A 22 7.87 7.05 9.65
CA LEU A 22 6.91 6.33 8.81
C LEU A 22 7.63 5.59 7.69
N ASN A 23 7.44 4.28 7.64
CA ASN A 23 7.86 3.40 6.55
C ASN A 23 6.62 2.94 5.78
N VAL A 24 6.62 3.09 4.46
CA VAL A 24 5.58 2.55 3.57
C VAL A 24 6.22 1.55 2.62
N THR A 25 5.67 0.36 2.52
CA THR A 25 6.07 -0.66 1.53
C THR A 25 4.94 -0.96 0.58
N TYR A 26 5.27 -1.35 -0.64
CA TYR A 26 4.31 -1.63 -1.70
C TYR A 26 4.57 -3.02 -2.29
N THR A 27 3.50 -3.74 -2.59
CA THR A 27 3.57 -4.99 -3.35
C THR A 27 2.62 -4.92 -4.53
N TYR A 28 2.94 -5.68 -5.56
CA TYR A 28 2.26 -5.63 -6.85
C TYR A 28 1.71 -7.01 -7.19
N ASP A 29 0.59 -7.05 -7.89
CA ASP A 29 0.05 -8.28 -8.46
C ASP A 29 0.83 -8.72 -9.70
N ASP A 30 0.47 -9.88 -10.24
CA ASP A 30 1.13 -10.47 -11.42
C ASP A 30 1.00 -9.62 -12.69
N THR A 31 0.05 -8.68 -12.72
CA THR A 31 -0.16 -7.72 -13.81
C THR A 31 0.53 -6.38 -13.56
N SER A 32 1.40 -6.31 -12.54
CA SER A 32 2.14 -5.11 -12.13
C SER A 32 1.29 -3.96 -11.58
N ARG A 33 0.06 -4.22 -11.12
CA ARG A 33 -0.78 -3.24 -10.43
C ARG A 33 -0.51 -3.29 -8.93
N LEU A 34 -0.67 -2.17 -8.23
CA LEU A 34 -0.47 -2.11 -6.78
C LEU A 34 -1.49 -3.04 -6.09
N SER A 35 -1.03 -4.09 -5.41
CA SER A 35 -1.91 -5.02 -4.70
C SER A 35 -2.06 -4.64 -3.23
N THR A 36 -0.95 -4.27 -2.58
CA THR A 36 -0.96 -3.90 -1.15
C THR A 36 -0.03 -2.72 -0.91
N SER A 37 -0.45 -1.83 -0.02
CA SER A 37 0.45 -0.88 0.63
C SER A 37 0.40 -1.08 2.14
N SER A 38 1.55 -1.04 2.79
CA SER A 38 1.65 -1.20 4.25
C SER A 38 2.41 -0.02 4.83
N ALA A 39 1.77 0.72 5.74
CA ALA A 39 2.32 1.86 6.43
C ALA A 39 2.62 1.47 7.88
N GLN A 40 3.87 1.58 8.30
CA GLN A 40 4.33 1.22 9.63
C GLN A 40 5.06 2.39 10.31
N LYS A 41 4.70 2.69 11.56
CA LYS A 41 5.52 3.52 12.45
C LYS A 41 6.45 2.65 13.28
N GLU A 42 7.60 3.19 13.70
CA GLU A 42 8.57 2.48 14.55
C GLU A 42 7.95 1.89 15.83
N GLU A 43 6.89 2.51 16.37
CA GLU A 43 6.13 2.03 17.54
C GLU A 43 5.24 0.79 17.25
N GLY A 44 5.37 0.16 16.09
CA GLY A 44 4.70 -1.11 15.77
C GLY A 44 3.27 -0.97 15.25
N ILE A 45 2.73 0.25 15.11
CA ILE A 45 1.45 0.47 14.45
C ILE A 45 1.64 0.26 12.95
N SER A 46 0.97 -0.75 12.40
CA SER A 46 0.91 -1.03 10.97
C SER A 46 -0.52 -0.91 10.43
N LEU A 47 -0.68 -0.17 9.34
CA LEU A 47 -1.89 -0.15 8.53
C LEU A 47 -1.60 -0.84 7.20
N ALA A 48 -2.45 -1.78 6.79
CA ALA A 48 -2.40 -2.36 5.46
C ALA A 48 -3.61 -1.87 4.65
N THR A 49 -3.39 -1.55 3.39
CA THR A 49 -4.45 -1.30 2.41
C THR A 49 -4.29 -2.31 1.30
N HIS A 50 -5.35 -3.06 1.00
CA HIS A 50 -5.37 -4.01 -0.12
C HIS A 50 -6.24 -3.42 -1.23
N LEU A 51 -5.84 -3.63 -2.49
CA LEU A 51 -6.56 -3.14 -3.65
C LEU A 51 -7.05 -4.33 -4.47
N THR A 52 -8.31 -4.29 -4.87
CA THR A 52 -8.89 -5.24 -5.82
C THR A 52 -9.26 -4.52 -7.11
N TYR A 53 -9.17 -5.25 -8.21
CA TYR A 53 -9.40 -4.71 -9.54
C TYR A 53 -10.33 -5.63 -10.33
N ASP A 54 -11.07 -5.05 -11.26
CA ASP A 54 -11.79 -5.81 -12.27
C ASP A 54 -10.88 -6.17 -13.47
N ASP A 55 -11.46 -6.87 -14.44
CA ASP A 55 -10.79 -7.32 -15.68
C ASP A 55 -10.36 -6.16 -16.58
N PHE A 56 -10.91 -4.96 -16.37
CA PHE A 56 -10.52 -3.75 -17.09
C PHE A 56 -9.42 -2.96 -16.34
N GLY A 57 -8.96 -3.46 -15.18
CA GLY A 57 -7.95 -2.80 -14.36
C GLY A 57 -8.46 -1.62 -13.54
N ARG A 58 -9.78 -1.47 -13.40
CA ARG A 58 -10.38 -0.44 -12.54
C ARG A 58 -10.37 -0.94 -11.10
N GLU A 59 -10.01 -0.08 -10.15
CA GLU A 59 -10.08 -0.38 -8.71
C GLU A 59 -11.56 -0.58 -8.31
N THR A 60 -11.88 -1.73 -7.73
CA THR A 60 -13.24 -2.07 -7.26
C THR A 60 -13.33 -2.12 -5.74
N GLY A 61 -12.20 -2.22 -5.05
CA GLY A 61 -12.14 -2.38 -3.61
C GLY A 61 -10.85 -1.85 -3.00
N LYS A 62 -10.98 -1.25 -1.82
CA LYS A 62 -9.87 -0.70 -1.04
C LYS A 62 -10.09 -0.85 0.47
N PRO A 63 -10.11 -2.08 1.01
CA PRO A 63 -10.13 -2.28 2.45
C PRO A 63 -8.81 -1.83 3.09
N ALA A 64 -8.93 -1.15 4.23
CA ALA A 64 -7.80 -0.87 5.10
C ALA A 64 -7.96 -1.56 6.46
N SER A 65 -6.86 -2.09 6.97
CA SER A 65 -6.84 -2.87 8.20
C SER A 65 -5.70 -2.45 9.12
N LYS A 66 -5.89 -2.67 10.42
CA LYS A 66 -4.87 -2.61 11.46
C LYS A 66 -4.74 -3.99 12.09
N GLY A 67 -3.69 -4.73 11.72
CA GLY A 67 -3.59 -6.15 12.06
C GLY A 67 -4.76 -6.93 11.44
N ASN A 68 -5.54 -7.61 12.28
CA ASN A 68 -6.70 -8.41 11.83
C ASN A 68 -8.02 -7.62 11.82
N GLU A 69 -8.01 -6.35 12.22
CA GLU A 69 -9.19 -5.50 12.27
C GLU A 69 -9.32 -4.68 10.98
N THR A 70 -10.42 -4.85 10.24
CA THR A 70 -10.77 -3.96 9.13
C THR A 70 -11.29 -2.64 9.69
N LEU A 71 -10.61 -1.54 9.35
CA LEU A 71 -10.99 -0.19 9.79
C LEU A 71 -12.04 0.43 8.87
N TYR A 72 -11.90 0.23 7.56
CA TYR A 72 -12.88 0.66 6.57
C TYR A 72 -12.76 -0.19 5.30
N GLU A 73 -13.85 -0.20 4.53
CA GLU A 73 -13.91 -0.81 3.21
C GLU A 73 -14.56 0.18 2.25
N LEU A 74 -13.81 0.53 1.20
CA LEU A 74 -14.31 1.30 0.07
C LEU A 74 -14.55 0.33 -1.07
N SER A 75 -15.80 0.23 -1.53
CA SER A 75 -16.19 -0.59 -2.67
C SER A 75 -16.83 0.28 -3.75
N GLN A 76 -16.48 0.04 -5.00
CA GLN A 76 -17.14 0.66 -6.15
C GLN A 76 -17.84 -0.42 -6.99
N THR A 77 -19.10 -0.17 -7.33
CA THR A 77 -19.97 -1.00 -8.17
C THR A 77 -20.25 -0.33 -9.50
#